data_AF-A0AA39K3K3-F1
#
_entry.id   AF-A0AA39K3K3-F1
#
_cell.length_a   1.000
_cell.length_b   1.000
_cell.length_c   1.000
_cell.angle_alpha   90.00
_cell.angle_beta   90.00
_cell.angle_gamma   90.00
#
_symmetry.space_group_name_H-M   'P 1'
#
loop_
_entity.id
_entity.type
_entity.pdbx_description
1 polymer ?
#
loop_
_entity_poly.entity_id
_entity_poly.type
_entity_poly.pdbx_seq_one_letter_code
_entity_poly.pdbx_strand_id
1 'polypeptide(L)'
;MTSHAVGLPLTLIQNLPSLKRSSCFRNDCLASLFRRPLDRVNVLGDEETEGHTGCVNALSWAHDGELLLSGGDDTTVRIWSMDPTASDAEYPFVCCAVIHTGHRANIFNARMLPHSSRIATVAGDKQVLVFDIGQVHGPSVPGYEGRYSETPTHTLRCHEDRVKRIVTEDSPDVFLTVSEDGTVRQHDLRTSHSCHTGCPAPLVQVDFELSSLAMSPLTPYQFVVAGDSGYGYLFDRRHLQTTSQPSSVFSTDLTICVRRFGRP
;
A
#
# COMPACT_ATOMS: atom_id res chain seq x y z
N MET A 1 6.66 -63.22 11.46
CA MET A 1 5.50 -62.31 11.27
C MET A 1 6.00 -61.06 10.58
N THR A 2 6.00 -61.08 9.25
CA THR A 2 6.50 -60.01 8.37
C THR A 2 5.33 -59.59 7.50
N SER A 3 4.86 -58.35 7.66
CA SER A 3 3.72 -57.82 6.90
C SER A 3 4.13 -57.56 5.46
N HIS A 4 3.38 -58.13 4.53
CA HIS A 4 3.49 -57.85 3.11
C HIS A 4 3.09 -56.40 2.82
N ALA A 5 4.02 -55.63 2.26
CA ALA A 5 3.70 -54.39 1.57
C ALA A 5 2.88 -54.75 0.31
N VAL A 6 1.62 -54.34 0.30
CA VAL A 6 0.73 -54.45 -0.86
C VAL A 6 1.25 -53.49 -1.92
N GLY A 7 1.81 -54.04 -3.00
CA GLY A 7 2.21 -53.29 -4.18
C GLY A 7 0.98 -52.66 -4.83
N LEU A 8 0.94 -51.33 -4.86
CA LEU A 8 0.01 -50.60 -5.72
C LEU A 8 0.29 -50.97 -7.19
N PRO A 9 -0.73 -51.28 -8.00
CA PRO A 9 -0.52 -51.55 -9.41
C PRO A 9 0.00 -50.29 -10.12
N LEU A 10 1.11 -50.44 -10.85
CA LEU A 10 1.76 -49.41 -11.69
C LEU A 10 0.92 -48.99 -12.92
N THR A 11 -0.41 -49.00 -12.84
CA THR A 11 -1.30 -48.63 -13.95
C THR A 11 -1.69 -47.15 -13.94
N LEU A 12 -1.27 -46.37 -12.93
CA LEU A 12 -1.62 -44.95 -12.78
C LEU A 12 -0.62 -43.96 -13.40
N ILE A 13 0.31 -44.42 -14.25
CA ILE A 13 1.33 -43.57 -14.90
C ILE A 13 1.08 -43.41 -16.42
N GLN A 14 -0.03 -43.90 -16.96
CA GLN A 14 -0.26 -43.85 -18.43
C GLN A 14 -0.85 -42.54 -18.96
N ASN A 15 -1.22 -41.58 -18.11
CA ASN A 15 -1.79 -40.31 -18.54
C ASN A 15 -1.20 -39.10 -17.81
N LEU A 16 0.12 -39.02 -17.70
CA LEU A 16 0.74 -37.71 -17.46
C LEU A 16 0.49 -36.85 -18.70
N PRO A 17 -0.05 -35.62 -18.58
CA PRO A 17 -0.32 -34.79 -19.74
C PRO A 17 0.99 -34.55 -20.47
N SER A 18 1.11 -35.09 -21.69
CA SER A 18 2.25 -34.79 -22.55
C SER A 18 2.36 -33.28 -22.75
N LEU A 19 3.56 -32.77 -22.99
CA LEU A 19 3.80 -31.34 -23.26
C LEU A 19 2.80 -30.76 -24.27
N LYS A 20 2.46 -31.54 -25.31
CA LYS A 20 1.44 -31.21 -26.32
C LYS A 20 0.00 -31.11 -25.78
N ARG A 21 -0.41 -32.02 -24.87
CA ARG A 21 -1.71 -31.93 -24.17
C ARG A 21 -1.74 -30.76 -23.17
N SER A 22 -0.62 -30.47 -22.52
CA SER A 22 -0.49 -29.31 -21.62
C SER A 22 -0.51 -27.99 -22.37
N SER A 23 0.01 -27.95 -23.61
CA SER A 23 0.02 -26.75 -24.45
C SER A 23 -1.33 -26.49 -25.09
N CYS A 24 -2.05 -27.53 -25.55
CA CYS A 24 -3.42 -27.32 -26.03
C CYS A 24 -4.37 -26.98 -24.87
N PHE A 25 -4.22 -27.59 -23.69
CA PHE A 25 -4.99 -27.18 -22.50
C PHE A 25 -4.71 -25.73 -22.10
N ARG A 26 -3.44 -25.29 -22.08
CA ARG A 26 -3.08 -23.88 -21.87
C ARG A 26 -3.67 -22.98 -22.95
N ASN A 27 -3.57 -23.35 -24.22
CA ASN A 27 -4.02 -22.51 -25.32
C ASN A 27 -5.55 -22.47 -25.43
N ASP A 28 -6.27 -23.54 -25.13
CA ASP A 28 -7.74 -23.58 -25.28
C ASP A 28 -8.47 -23.05 -24.04
N CYS A 29 -7.93 -23.33 -22.84
CA CYS A 29 -8.56 -22.94 -21.58
C CYS A 29 -8.18 -21.51 -21.15
N LEU A 30 -6.95 -21.05 -21.39
CA LEU A 30 -6.55 -19.68 -21.09
C LEU A 30 -6.93 -18.71 -22.22
N ALA A 31 -6.79 -19.09 -23.51
CA ALA A 31 -7.05 -18.13 -24.58
C ALA A 31 -8.54 -17.77 -24.72
N SER A 32 -9.48 -18.60 -24.28
CA SER A 32 -10.90 -18.23 -24.27
C SER A 32 -11.24 -17.19 -23.19
N LEU A 33 -10.60 -17.28 -22.01
CA LEU A 33 -10.73 -16.29 -20.93
C LEU A 33 -10.00 -14.97 -21.25
N PHE A 34 -8.86 -15.03 -21.96
CA PHE A 34 -8.11 -13.85 -22.39
C PHE A 34 -8.52 -13.31 -23.77
N ARG A 35 -9.55 -13.89 -24.42
CA ARG A 35 -10.08 -13.42 -25.72
C ARG A 35 -10.96 -12.19 -25.59
N ARG A 36 -11.51 -11.92 -24.40
CA ARG A 36 -12.20 -10.67 -24.13
C ARG A 36 -11.14 -9.57 -24.05
N PRO A 37 -11.28 -8.47 -24.82
CA PRO A 37 -10.39 -7.34 -24.65
C PRO A 37 -10.45 -6.90 -23.19
N LEU A 38 -9.29 -6.76 -22.54
CA LEU A 38 -9.17 -6.20 -21.19
C LEU A 38 -9.39 -4.68 -21.19
N ASP A 39 -10.22 -4.19 -22.12
CA ASP A 39 -10.53 -2.79 -22.29
C ASP A 39 -11.54 -2.39 -21.23
N ARG A 40 -11.01 -2.10 -20.04
CA ARG A 40 -11.76 -1.80 -18.82
C ARG A 40 -11.71 -0.29 -18.59
N VAL A 41 -12.49 0.43 -19.36
CA VAL A 41 -12.66 1.88 -19.27
C VAL A 41 -13.95 2.17 -18.51
N ASN A 42 -13.97 3.24 -17.70
CA ASN A 42 -15.15 3.67 -16.92
C ASN A 42 -15.70 2.62 -15.96
N VAL A 43 -14.80 1.82 -15.36
CA VAL A 43 -15.18 0.84 -14.33
C VAL A 43 -15.35 1.50 -12.95
N LEU A 44 -14.55 2.51 -12.63
CA LEU A 44 -14.61 3.23 -11.35
C LEU A 44 -15.17 4.63 -11.58
N GLY A 45 -16.49 4.74 -11.54
CA GLY A 45 -17.23 5.97 -11.81
C GLY A 45 -17.20 6.40 -13.29
N ASP A 46 -18.01 7.40 -13.59
CA ASP A 46 -18.04 8.11 -14.88
C ASP A 46 -17.65 9.59 -14.72
N GLU A 47 -17.45 10.28 -15.85
CA GLU A 47 -17.10 11.70 -15.88
C GLU A 47 -18.18 12.60 -15.28
N GLU A 48 -19.43 12.14 -15.15
CA GLU A 48 -20.57 13.00 -14.81
C GLU A 48 -20.89 13.02 -13.32
N THR A 49 -20.59 11.99 -12.52
CA THR A 49 -21.03 12.01 -11.09
C THR A 49 -20.14 11.32 -10.04
N GLU A 50 -19.30 10.35 -10.40
CA GLU A 50 -18.63 9.50 -9.38
C GLU A 50 -17.09 9.42 -9.49
N GLY A 51 -16.46 10.12 -10.44
CA GLY A 51 -15.01 10.12 -10.64
C GLY A 51 -14.20 11.17 -9.86
N HIS A 52 -12.88 10.98 -9.80
CA HIS A 52 -11.96 12.04 -9.33
C HIS A 52 -11.95 13.23 -10.29
N THR A 53 -11.86 14.46 -9.77
CA THR A 53 -11.79 15.69 -10.59
C THR A 53 -10.36 16.09 -10.97
N GLY A 54 -9.37 15.30 -10.53
CA GLY A 54 -7.95 15.44 -10.86
C GLY A 54 -7.28 14.09 -11.07
N CYS A 55 -5.97 14.10 -11.36
CA CYS A 55 -5.22 12.87 -11.59
C CYS A 55 -5.29 11.94 -10.38
N VAL A 56 -5.52 10.64 -10.63
CA VAL A 56 -5.48 9.60 -9.60
C VAL A 56 -4.03 9.15 -9.44
N ASN A 57 -3.47 9.34 -8.25
CA ASN A 57 -2.07 9.01 -7.95
C ASN A 57 -1.92 7.75 -7.10
N ALA A 58 -2.99 7.35 -6.40
CA ALA A 58 -2.96 6.27 -5.43
C ALA A 58 -4.09 5.28 -5.67
N LEU A 59 -3.76 3.99 -5.62
CA LEU A 59 -4.72 2.88 -5.57
C LEU A 59 -4.27 1.88 -4.51
N SER A 60 -5.20 1.42 -3.67
CA SER A 60 -4.91 0.39 -2.67
C SER A 60 -6.13 -0.48 -2.40
N TRP A 61 -6.00 -1.79 -2.59
CA TRP A 61 -6.99 -2.75 -2.11
C TRP A 61 -6.95 -2.88 -0.59
N ALA A 62 -8.11 -3.17 -0.01
CA ALA A 62 -8.24 -3.74 1.31
C ALA A 62 -7.60 -5.13 1.36
N HIS A 63 -7.28 -5.60 2.57
CA HIS A 63 -6.66 -6.91 2.75
C HIS A 63 -7.61 -8.07 2.39
N ASP A 64 -8.91 -7.89 2.59
CA ASP A 64 -9.96 -8.84 2.21
C ASP A 64 -10.31 -8.79 0.71
N GLY A 65 -9.91 -7.74 0.00
CA GLY A 65 -10.22 -7.54 -1.42
C GLY A 65 -11.62 -6.99 -1.71
N GLU A 66 -12.39 -6.64 -0.67
CA GLU A 66 -13.77 -6.15 -0.85
C GLU A 66 -13.80 -4.66 -1.20
N LEU A 67 -12.84 -3.89 -0.68
CA LEU A 67 -12.76 -2.45 -0.90
C LEU A 67 -11.52 -2.08 -1.72
N LEU A 68 -11.70 -1.10 -2.60
CA LEU A 68 -10.63 -0.41 -3.30
C LEU A 68 -10.61 1.05 -2.88
N LEU A 69 -9.42 1.55 -2.58
CA LEU A 69 -9.15 2.95 -2.29
C LEU A 69 -8.58 3.63 -3.53
N SER A 70 -9.04 4.82 -3.87
CA SER A 70 -8.37 5.72 -4.81
C SER A 70 -8.13 7.09 -4.20
N GLY A 71 -6.99 7.73 -4.49
CA GLY A 71 -6.68 9.07 -4.03
C GLY A 71 -5.98 9.89 -5.11
N GLY A 72 -6.26 11.20 -5.16
CA GLY A 72 -5.85 12.03 -6.27
C GLY A 72 -5.52 13.49 -5.96
N ASP A 73 -5.32 14.23 -7.03
CA ASP A 73 -5.01 15.67 -7.02
C ASP A 73 -6.15 16.54 -6.48
N ASP A 74 -7.39 16.04 -6.53
CA ASP A 74 -8.57 16.70 -5.99
C ASP A 74 -8.63 16.68 -4.45
N THR A 75 -7.58 16.18 -3.79
CA THR A 75 -7.44 16.07 -2.32
C THR A 75 -8.48 15.16 -1.66
N THR A 76 -9.19 14.37 -2.45
CA THR A 76 -10.16 13.39 -1.96
C THR A 76 -9.58 11.98 -1.99
N VAL A 77 -10.13 11.14 -1.12
CA VAL A 77 -9.99 9.69 -1.20
C VAL A 77 -11.36 9.08 -1.42
N ARG A 78 -11.49 8.24 -2.43
CA ARG A 78 -12.73 7.52 -2.74
C ARG A 78 -12.61 6.05 -2.36
N ILE A 79 -13.70 5.49 -1.85
CA ILE A 79 -13.82 4.06 -1.50
C ILE A 79 -14.79 3.42 -2.48
N TRP A 80 -14.38 2.29 -3.03
CA TRP A 80 -15.13 1.53 -4.02
C TRP A 80 -15.39 0.12 -3.51
N SER A 81 -16.58 -0.41 -3.78
CA SER A 81 -16.95 -1.81 -3.55
C SER A 81 -17.65 -2.35 -4.78
N MET A 82 -17.60 -3.66 -4.99
CA MET A 82 -18.45 -4.30 -5.99
C MET A 82 -19.89 -4.40 -5.44
N ASP A 83 -20.87 -4.02 -6.25
CA ASP A 83 -22.29 -4.24 -5.96
C ASP A 83 -22.67 -5.68 -6.35
N PRO A 84 -22.98 -6.56 -5.37
CA PRO A 84 -23.33 -7.95 -5.65
C PRO A 84 -24.72 -8.10 -6.29
N THR A 85 -25.53 -7.04 -6.29
CA THR A 85 -26.90 -7.06 -6.82
C THR A 85 -26.96 -6.71 -8.31
N ALA A 86 -25.92 -6.09 -8.85
CA ALA A 86 -25.81 -5.72 -10.26
C ALA A 86 -25.33 -6.93 -11.10
N SER A 87 -26.24 -7.87 -11.37
CA SER A 87 -25.94 -9.10 -12.14
C SER A 87 -25.57 -8.86 -13.60
N ASP A 88 -25.94 -7.70 -14.15
CA ASP A 88 -25.86 -7.42 -15.59
C ASP A 88 -24.59 -6.64 -15.98
N ALA A 89 -23.84 -6.13 -15.00
CA ALA A 89 -22.57 -5.43 -15.21
C ALA A 89 -21.38 -6.35 -14.92
N GLU A 90 -20.37 -6.34 -15.81
CA GLU A 90 -19.19 -7.22 -15.68
C GLU A 90 -18.30 -6.83 -14.48
N TYR A 91 -18.26 -5.53 -14.14
CA TYR A 91 -17.51 -4.97 -13.01
C TYR A 91 -18.33 -3.87 -12.31
N PRO A 92 -19.29 -4.23 -11.45
CA PRO A 92 -20.23 -3.27 -10.87
C PRO A 92 -19.61 -2.53 -9.67
N PHE A 93 -18.52 -1.79 -9.87
CA PHE A 93 -17.99 -0.96 -8.80
C PHE A 93 -18.88 0.26 -8.57
N VAL A 94 -19.15 0.53 -7.29
CA VAL A 94 -19.88 1.71 -6.85
C VAL A 94 -19.01 2.53 -5.91
N CYS A 95 -19.11 3.86 -6.00
CA CYS A 95 -18.43 4.74 -5.07
C CYS A 95 -19.20 4.76 -3.74
N CYS A 96 -18.72 4.00 -2.75
CA CYS A 96 -19.35 3.92 -1.43
C CYS A 96 -19.13 5.19 -0.60
N ALA A 97 -18.02 5.89 -0.84
CA ALA A 97 -17.61 7.02 -0.01
C ALA A 97 -16.69 7.98 -0.75
N VAL A 98 -16.81 9.26 -0.40
CA VAL A 98 -15.83 10.31 -0.74
C VAL A 98 -15.36 10.96 0.56
N ILE A 99 -14.07 10.83 0.86
CA ILE A 99 -13.42 11.41 2.03
C ILE A 99 -12.67 12.67 1.59
N HIS A 100 -13.16 13.81 2.04
CA HIS A 100 -12.46 15.09 1.90
C HIS A 100 -11.35 15.16 2.95
N THR A 101 -10.12 14.80 2.55
CA THR A 101 -9.03 14.57 3.51
C THR A 101 -8.60 15.83 4.26
N GLY A 102 -8.88 17.02 3.73
CA GLY A 102 -8.35 18.28 4.25
C GLY A 102 -6.87 18.51 3.93
N HIS A 103 -6.24 17.65 3.12
CA HIS A 103 -4.94 17.93 2.55
C HIS A 103 -4.98 19.22 1.72
N ARG A 104 -3.90 20.01 1.80
CA ARG A 104 -3.78 21.29 1.06
C ARG A 104 -3.01 21.19 -0.26
N ALA A 105 -2.66 19.97 -0.66
CA ALA A 105 -1.95 19.66 -1.88
C ALA A 105 -2.29 18.23 -2.31
N ASN A 106 -1.85 17.87 -3.52
CA ASN A 106 -2.11 16.58 -4.15
C ASN A 106 -1.75 15.41 -3.24
N ILE A 107 -2.64 14.42 -3.17
CA ILE A 107 -2.37 13.16 -2.49
C ILE A 107 -1.43 12.35 -3.40
N PHE A 108 -0.25 12.00 -2.91
CA PHE A 108 0.72 11.19 -3.65
C PHE A 108 0.57 9.70 -3.35
N ASN A 109 0.10 9.34 -2.15
CA ASN A 109 -0.15 7.96 -1.80
C ASN A 109 -1.26 7.82 -0.76
N ALA A 110 -2.00 6.73 -0.85
CA ALA A 110 -3.04 6.35 0.10
C ALA A 110 -3.01 4.83 0.25
N ARG A 111 -3.10 4.32 1.48
CA ARG A 111 -3.03 2.90 1.81
C ARG A 111 -4.04 2.55 2.90
N MET A 112 -4.70 1.40 2.76
CA MET A 112 -5.37 0.77 3.88
C MET A 112 -4.33 0.14 4.82
N LEU A 113 -4.48 0.36 6.12
CA LEU A 113 -3.64 -0.29 7.13
C LEU A 113 -4.15 -1.73 7.34
N PRO A 114 -3.30 -2.76 7.22
CA PRO A 114 -3.73 -4.15 7.33
C PRO A 114 -4.46 -4.46 8.63
N HIS A 115 -5.40 -5.41 8.59
CA HIS A 115 -6.20 -5.85 9.74
C HIS A 115 -6.94 -4.73 10.48
N SER A 116 -7.27 -3.63 9.79
CA SER A 116 -7.96 -2.49 10.39
C SER A 116 -8.90 -1.79 9.42
N SER A 117 -9.81 -0.98 9.95
CA SER A 117 -10.63 -0.02 9.21
C SER A 117 -9.91 1.31 9.01
N ARG A 118 -8.59 1.37 9.11
CA ARG A 118 -7.86 2.63 8.99
C ARG A 118 -7.23 2.77 7.62
N ILE A 119 -7.21 4.01 7.14
CA ILE A 119 -6.46 4.39 5.96
C ILE A 119 -5.45 5.47 6.34
N ALA A 120 -4.29 5.44 5.69
CA ALA A 120 -3.28 6.48 5.77
C ALA A 120 -3.14 7.16 4.41
N THR A 121 -3.01 8.49 4.41
CA THR A 121 -2.81 9.32 3.22
C THR A 121 -1.59 10.21 3.40
N VAL A 122 -0.85 10.42 2.31
CA VAL A 122 0.31 11.32 2.27
C VAL A 122 0.19 12.25 1.07
N ALA A 123 0.58 13.49 1.28
CA ALA A 123 0.41 14.54 0.29
C ALA A 123 1.60 15.50 0.22
N GLY A 124 1.55 16.37 -0.80
CA GLY A 124 2.50 17.46 -1.00
C GLY A 124 2.47 18.55 0.07
N ASP A 125 1.53 18.50 1.03
CA ASP A 125 1.41 19.46 2.12
C ASP A 125 2.18 19.04 3.38
N LYS A 126 3.08 18.06 3.22
CA LYS A 126 4.02 17.55 4.23
C LYS A 126 3.35 16.73 5.35
N GLN A 127 2.06 16.44 5.21
CA GLN A 127 1.29 15.75 6.23
C GLN A 127 1.09 14.27 5.90
N VAL A 128 1.04 13.47 6.96
CA VAL A 128 0.44 12.15 6.94
C VAL A 128 -0.88 12.25 7.71
N LEU A 129 -1.99 11.92 7.07
CA LEU A 129 -3.29 11.86 7.73
C LEU A 129 -3.74 10.41 7.85
N VAL A 130 -4.36 10.07 8.97
CA VAL A 130 -4.95 8.75 9.18
C VAL A 130 -6.42 8.95 9.49
N PHE A 131 -7.26 8.16 8.83
CA PHE A 131 -8.71 8.16 9.02
C PHE A 131 -9.14 6.78 9.46
N ASP A 132 -10.18 6.73 10.28
CA ASP A 132 -10.94 5.50 10.53
C ASP A 132 -12.19 5.52 9.67
N ILE A 133 -12.28 4.57 8.74
CA ILE A 133 -13.40 4.43 7.81
C ILE A 133 -14.50 3.51 8.37
N GLY A 134 -14.33 3.00 9.60
CA GLY A 134 -15.27 2.11 10.27
C GLY A 134 -15.40 0.74 9.58
N GLN A 135 -16.29 -0.11 10.08
CA GLN A 135 -16.65 -1.34 9.37
C GLN A 135 -17.48 -1.00 8.14
N VAL A 136 -16.81 -0.86 6.99
CA VAL A 136 -17.47 -0.97 5.69
C VAL A 136 -17.64 -2.47 5.42
N HIS A 137 -18.64 -3.10 6.07
CA HIS A 137 -19.06 -4.46 5.73
C HIS A 137 -20.24 -4.38 4.77
N GLY A 138 -20.04 -4.82 3.54
CA GLY A 138 -21.10 -5.07 2.57
C GLY A 138 -21.52 -3.85 1.74
N PRO A 139 -22.35 -4.09 0.70
CA PRO A 139 -22.79 -3.06 -0.22
C PRO A 139 -23.56 -1.99 0.55
N SER A 140 -23.01 -0.78 0.55
CA SER A 140 -23.76 0.42 0.86
C SER A 140 -24.99 0.44 -0.04
N VAL A 141 -26.18 0.37 0.56
CA VAL A 141 -27.45 0.60 -0.14
C VAL A 141 -27.33 1.92 -0.90
N PRO A 142 -27.74 2.00 -2.18
CA PRO A 142 -27.71 3.26 -2.93
C PRO A 142 -28.44 4.36 -2.14
N GLY A 143 -27.74 5.45 -1.85
CA GLY A 143 -28.26 6.57 -1.04
C GLY A 143 -27.97 6.50 0.47
N TYR A 144 -27.24 5.50 0.97
CA TYR A 144 -26.69 5.53 2.33
C TYR A 144 -25.35 6.28 2.32
N GLU A 145 -25.38 7.57 2.68
CA GLU A 145 -24.18 8.31 3.07
C GLU A 145 -23.60 7.62 4.31
N GLY A 146 -22.67 6.69 4.11
CA GLY A 146 -21.87 6.15 5.20
C GLY A 146 -21.30 7.34 5.96
N ARG A 147 -21.59 7.44 7.27
CA ARG A 147 -21.02 8.47 8.14
C ARG A 147 -19.54 8.17 8.36
N TYR A 148 -18.73 8.46 7.36
CA TYR A 148 -17.29 8.46 7.49
C TYR A 148 -16.88 9.70 8.29
N SER A 149 -15.89 9.53 9.16
CA SER A 149 -15.31 10.68 9.85
C SER A 149 -14.48 11.49 8.86
N GLU A 150 -14.98 12.67 8.47
CA GLU A 150 -14.19 13.65 7.70
C GLU A 150 -12.99 14.18 8.48
N THR A 151 -13.01 14.00 9.81
CA THR A 151 -11.88 14.36 10.66
C THR A 151 -10.86 13.23 10.73
N PRO A 152 -9.57 13.48 10.46
CA PRO A 152 -8.53 12.47 10.63
C PRO A 152 -8.37 12.14 12.12
N THR A 153 -8.21 10.85 12.42
CA THR A 153 -7.88 10.37 13.77
C THR A 153 -6.46 10.76 14.17
N HIS A 154 -5.56 10.86 13.19
CA HIS A 154 -4.21 11.37 13.38
C HIS A 154 -3.80 12.34 12.28
N THR A 155 -3.17 13.44 12.69
CA THR A 155 -2.49 14.38 11.78
C THR A 155 -1.02 14.44 12.16
N LEU A 156 -0.18 13.78 11.37
CA LEU A 156 1.26 13.69 11.63
C LEU A 156 1.98 14.70 10.74
N ARG A 157 2.75 15.60 11.37
CA ARG A 157 3.52 16.67 10.75
C ARG A 157 5.03 16.46 10.98
N CYS A 158 5.46 15.20 10.93
CA CYS A 158 6.83 14.81 11.26
C CYS A 158 7.82 15.12 10.13
N HIS A 159 7.31 15.28 8.91
CA HIS A 159 8.12 15.56 7.74
C HIS A 159 8.21 17.06 7.48
N GLU A 160 9.38 17.51 7.02
CA GLU A 160 9.66 18.91 6.71
C GLU A 160 9.43 19.23 5.22
N ASP A 161 9.20 18.22 4.41
CA ASP A 161 8.85 18.35 2.99
C ASP A 161 7.81 17.31 2.52
N ARG A 162 7.47 17.32 1.23
CA ARG A 162 6.40 16.55 0.62
C ARG A 162 6.58 15.05 0.86
N VAL A 163 5.52 14.40 1.35
CA VAL A 163 5.57 12.97 1.67
C VAL A 163 5.08 12.18 0.47
N LYS A 164 5.91 11.26 -0.03
CA LYS A 164 5.72 10.65 -1.36
C LYS A 164 5.09 9.27 -1.33
N ARG A 165 5.41 8.46 -0.33
CA ARG A 165 4.97 7.06 -0.32
C ARG A 165 4.71 6.56 1.09
N ILE A 166 3.69 5.72 1.21
CA ILE A 166 3.40 4.91 2.41
C ILE A 166 3.72 3.47 2.08
N VAL A 167 4.38 2.78 3.02
CA VAL A 167 4.55 1.32 2.98
C VAL A 167 4.06 0.76 4.30
N THR A 168 3.07 -0.13 4.23
CA THR A 168 2.47 -0.80 5.38
C THR A 168 3.22 -2.08 5.71
N GLU A 169 3.31 -2.39 7.00
CA GLU A 169 3.71 -3.70 7.51
C GLU A 169 2.46 -4.55 7.77
N ASP A 170 2.63 -5.84 8.09
CA ASP A 170 1.56 -6.71 8.60
C ASP A 170 1.16 -6.30 10.04
N SER A 171 0.72 -5.05 10.19
CA SER A 171 0.37 -4.40 11.44
C SER A 171 -0.71 -3.36 11.19
N PRO A 172 -1.73 -3.27 12.06
CA PRO A 172 -2.77 -2.26 11.94
C PRO A 172 -2.29 -0.87 12.36
N ASP A 173 -1.19 -0.76 13.10
CA ASP A 173 -0.74 0.47 13.75
C ASP A 173 0.60 1.00 13.23
N VAL A 174 1.36 0.19 12.50
CA VAL A 174 2.75 0.51 12.13
C VAL A 174 2.91 0.57 10.61
N PHE A 175 3.46 1.68 10.13
CA PHE A 175 3.79 1.88 8.73
C PHE A 175 4.96 2.84 8.56
N LEU A 176 5.55 2.83 7.38
CA LEU A 176 6.68 3.67 7.00
C LEU A 176 6.25 4.73 5.99
N THR A 177 6.85 5.91 6.09
CA THR A 177 6.73 6.97 5.07
C THR A 177 8.09 7.46 4.63
N VAL A 178 8.14 7.96 3.40
CA VAL A 178 9.31 8.59 2.78
C VAL A 178 8.95 9.97 2.26
N SER A 179 9.86 10.92 2.38
CA SER A 179 9.64 12.32 2.01
C SER A 179 10.82 12.92 1.25
N GLU A 180 10.52 13.98 0.50
CA GLU A 180 11.53 14.85 -0.12
C GLU A 180 12.45 15.52 0.93
N ASP A 181 12.12 15.49 2.23
CA ASP A 181 13.02 15.96 3.30
C ASP A 181 14.23 15.04 3.57
N GLY A 182 14.42 14.00 2.76
CA GLY A 182 15.51 13.04 2.88
C GLY A 182 15.34 12.03 4.01
N THR A 183 14.14 11.93 4.61
CA THR A 183 13.90 11.01 5.72
C THR A 183 12.96 9.85 5.38
N VAL A 184 13.24 8.70 5.99
CA VAL A 184 12.25 7.61 6.16
C VAL A 184 11.87 7.54 7.62
N ARG A 185 10.57 7.58 7.90
CA ARG A 185 10.04 7.58 9.27
C ARG A 185 9.13 6.39 9.48
N GLN A 186 9.23 5.80 10.67
CA GLN A 186 8.27 4.81 11.16
C GLN A 186 7.22 5.52 12.01
N HIS A 187 5.96 5.27 11.72
CA HIS A 187 4.84 5.75 12.51
C HIS A 187 4.24 4.56 13.25
N ASP A 188 4.11 4.68 14.57
CA ASP A 188 3.32 3.77 15.39
C ASP A 188 2.16 4.57 15.98
N LEU A 189 0.94 4.30 15.51
CA LEU A 189 -0.26 5.05 15.85
C LEU A 189 -0.64 4.97 17.34
N ARG A 190 -0.11 3.97 18.05
CA ARG A 190 -0.33 3.80 19.50
C ARG A 190 0.58 4.71 20.31
N THR A 191 1.66 5.22 19.69
CA THR A 191 2.62 6.10 20.35
C THR A 191 2.24 7.56 20.08
N SER A 192 1.72 8.23 21.10
CA SER A 192 1.42 9.66 21.01
C SER A 192 2.69 10.48 20.99
N HIS A 193 2.78 11.42 20.05
CA HIS A 193 3.80 12.47 20.07
C HIS A 193 3.26 13.77 19.46
N SER A 194 3.90 14.89 19.79
CA SER A 194 3.61 16.20 19.20
C SER A 194 4.73 16.57 18.23
N CYS A 195 4.38 16.84 16.97
CA CYS A 195 5.37 16.94 15.90
C CYS A 195 6.35 18.13 16.00
N HIS A 196 6.14 19.04 16.95
CA HIS A 196 6.99 20.23 17.13
C HIS A 196 8.02 20.08 18.25
N THR A 197 7.87 19.11 19.16
CA THR A 197 8.69 19.03 20.38
C THR A 197 9.15 17.62 20.75
N GLY A 198 8.84 16.59 19.95
CA GLY A 198 9.19 15.22 20.31
C GLY A 198 8.83 14.14 19.29
N CYS A 199 9.01 14.42 17.99
CA CYS A 199 8.92 13.34 17.00
C CYS A 199 9.95 12.24 17.29
N PRO A 200 9.58 10.96 17.15
CA PRO A 200 10.56 9.89 17.04
C PRO A 200 11.60 10.21 15.95
N ALA A 201 12.85 9.83 16.20
CA ALA A 201 13.91 9.97 15.22
C ALA A 201 13.57 9.22 13.93
N PRO A 202 13.96 9.74 12.74
CA PRO A 202 13.77 9.01 11.50
C PRO A 202 14.59 7.72 11.50
N LEU A 203 14.11 6.69 10.79
CA LEU A 203 14.87 5.46 10.56
C LEU A 203 16.05 5.71 9.62
N VAL A 204 15.88 6.57 8.63
CA VAL A 204 16.89 6.95 7.64
C VAL A 204 16.87 8.45 7.49
N GLN A 205 18.05 9.05 7.39
CA GLN A 205 18.24 10.45 7.04
C GLN A 205 19.40 10.55 6.05
N VAL A 206 19.14 11.13 4.88
CA VAL A 206 20.11 11.38 3.81
C VAL A 206 20.08 12.85 3.41
N ASP A 207 21.08 13.29 2.65
CA ASP A 207 21.30 14.68 2.22
C ASP A 207 20.68 15.02 0.85
N PHE A 208 19.79 14.16 0.35
CA PHE A 208 19.07 14.33 -0.91
C PHE A 208 17.60 13.91 -0.77
N GLU A 209 16.75 14.38 -1.69
CA GLU A 209 15.32 14.11 -1.65
C GLU A 209 15.02 12.63 -1.91
N LEU A 210 14.09 12.04 -1.16
CA LEU A 210 13.62 10.68 -1.39
C LEU A 210 12.21 10.68 -1.98
N SER A 211 11.98 9.81 -2.97
CA SER A 211 10.71 9.77 -3.73
C SER A 211 10.02 8.40 -3.68
N SER A 212 10.76 7.33 -3.37
CA SER A 212 10.23 5.97 -3.40
C SER A 212 10.77 5.12 -2.26
N LEU A 213 9.91 4.21 -1.80
CA LEU A 213 10.14 3.29 -0.69
C LEU A 213 9.46 1.95 -1.03
N ALA A 214 10.17 0.85 -0.82
CA ALA A 214 9.63 -0.49 -0.95
C ALA A 214 10.18 -1.37 0.18
N MET A 215 9.32 -2.15 0.82
CA MET A 215 9.70 -3.06 1.91
C MET A 215 9.53 -4.51 1.45
N SER A 216 10.41 -5.38 1.93
CA SER A 216 10.30 -6.81 1.67
C SER A 216 9.12 -7.42 2.45
N PRO A 217 8.18 -8.13 1.78
CA PRO A 217 7.07 -8.78 2.47
C PRO A 217 7.52 -9.99 3.30
N LEU A 218 8.65 -10.62 2.96
CA LEU A 218 9.20 -11.78 3.68
C LEU A 218 10.12 -11.37 4.83
N THR A 219 10.78 -10.22 4.68
CA THR A 219 11.73 -9.68 5.64
C THR A 219 11.41 -8.21 5.90
N PRO A 220 10.35 -7.89 6.66
CA PRO A 220 9.86 -6.51 6.84
C PRO A 220 10.87 -5.54 7.46
N TYR A 221 11.93 -6.07 8.06
CA TYR A 221 13.05 -5.27 8.53
C TYR A 221 13.96 -4.75 7.41
N GLN A 222 13.86 -5.26 6.18
CA GLN A 222 14.59 -4.81 5.00
C GLN A 222 13.70 -3.96 4.09
N PHE A 223 14.20 -2.79 3.73
CA PHE A 223 13.52 -1.89 2.81
C PHE A 223 14.51 -1.13 1.93
N VAL A 224 14.03 -0.76 0.75
CA VAL A 224 14.75 -0.02 -0.27
C VAL A 224 14.17 1.38 -0.38
N VAL A 225 15.04 2.38 -0.46
CA VAL A 225 14.69 3.77 -0.74
C VAL A 225 15.40 4.25 -2.00
N ALA A 226 14.76 5.16 -2.71
CA ALA A 226 15.32 5.83 -3.88
C ALA A 226 14.76 7.26 -3.97
N GLY A 227 15.45 8.11 -4.71
CA GLY A 227 15.20 9.54 -4.71
C GLY A 227 15.94 10.23 -5.85
N ASP A 228 16.45 11.43 -5.58
CA ASP A 228 17.24 12.23 -6.53
C ASP A 228 18.64 11.64 -6.80
N SER A 229 19.13 10.77 -5.91
CA SER A 229 20.36 10.04 -6.13
C SER A 229 20.27 9.05 -7.30
N GLY A 230 21.36 8.90 -8.07
CA GLY A 230 21.51 7.89 -9.12
C GLY A 230 21.54 6.43 -8.62
N TYR A 231 21.43 6.23 -7.30
CA TYR A 231 21.40 4.92 -6.66
C TYR A 231 20.09 4.71 -5.88
N GLY A 232 19.66 3.46 -5.79
CA GLY A 232 18.79 3.00 -4.73
C GLY A 232 19.60 2.41 -3.57
N TYR A 233 19.04 2.48 -2.36
CA TYR A 233 19.72 2.13 -1.12
C TYR A 233 18.88 1.12 -0.33
N LEU A 234 19.47 -0.02 0.01
CA LEU A 234 18.89 -1.07 0.85
C LEU A 234 19.31 -0.83 2.29
N PHE A 235 18.33 -0.77 3.19
CA PHE A 235 18.48 -0.63 4.62
C PHE A 235 17.95 -1.88 5.35
N ASP A 236 18.50 -2.20 6.52
CA ASP A 236 17.97 -3.21 7.44
C ASP A 236 17.78 -2.57 8.82
N ARG A 237 16.53 -2.31 9.24
CA ARG A 237 16.21 -1.57 10.48
C ARG A 237 16.69 -2.23 11.77
N ARG A 238 17.19 -3.47 11.71
CA ARG A 238 17.83 -4.13 12.86
C ARG A 238 19.31 -3.73 13.01
N HIS A 239 19.92 -3.18 11.96
CA HIS A 239 21.29 -2.71 11.95
C HIS A 239 21.32 -1.21 12.22
N LEU A 240 21.34 -0.85 13.50
CA LEU A 240 21.43 0.54 13.95
C LEU A 240 22.89 0.99 14.00
N GLN A 241 23.14 2.23 13.61
CA GLN A 241 24.43 2.88 13.76
C GLN A 241 24.62 3.32 15.21
N THR A 242 25.47 2.60 15.95
CA THR A 242 25.98 3.11 17.23
C THR A 242 27.03 4.18 16.94
N THR A 243 26.64 5.44 17.05
CA THR A 243 27.58 6.55 16.88
C THR A 243 28.45 6.67 18.13
N SER A 244 29.70 6.21 18.07
CA SER A 244 30.70 6.42 19.12
C SER A 244 31.30 7.83 19.05
N GLN A 245 30.49 8.86 19.28
CA GLN A 245 30.99 10.23 19.53
C GLN A 245 30.29 10.82 20.76
N PRO A 246 31.01 11.15 21.84
CA PRO A 246 30.42 11.71 23.05
C PRO A 246 30.28 13.23 22.89
N SER A 247 29.42 13.69 21.98
CA SER A 247 29.03 15.11 21.91
C SER A 247 27.83 15.36 20.99
N SER A 248 26.64 14.90 21.38
CA SER A 248 25.38 15.65 21.26
C SER A 248 24.28 14.85 21.98
N VAL A 249 23.28 15.55 22.51
CA VAL A 249 22.27 15.03 23.46
C VAL A 249 21.28 14.02 22.85
N PHE A 250 21.48 13.59 21.61
CA PHE A 250 20.65 12.57 20.96
C PHE A 250 21.54 11.54 20.26
N SER A 251 21.60 10.32 20.80
CA SER A 251 22.02 9.15 20.02
C SER A 251 20.97 8.98 18.94
N THR A 252 21.26 9.40 17.70
CA THR A 252 20.39 9.08 16.57
C THR A 252 20.77 7.68 16.10
N ASP A 253 20.02 6.69 16.57
CA ASP A 253 20.12 5.30 16.13
C ASP A 253 19.57 5.20 14.69
N LEU A 254 20.32 5.75 13.72
CA LEU A 254 19.96 5.69 12.31
C LEU A 254 20.21 4.28 11.76
N THR A 255 19.37 3.85 10.83
CA THR A 255 19.53 2.57 10.15
C THR A 255 20.71 2.64 9.18
N ILE A 256 21.56 1.61 9.17
CA ILE A 256 22.72 1.55 8.27
C ILE A 256 22.26 1.10 6.87
N CYS A 257 22.74 1.78 5.84
CA CYS A 257 22.62 1.33 4.46
C CYS A 257 23.47 0.06 4.26
N VAL A 258 22.82 -1.07 4.03
CA VAL A 258 23.44 -2.38 3.78
C VAL A 258 24.03 -2.46 2.38
N ARG A 259 23.37 -1.86 1.38
CA ARG A 259 23.81 -1.93 -0.02
C ARG A 259 23.25 -0.79 -0.85
N ARG A 260 24.02 -0.30 -1.82
CA ARG A 260 23.53 0.57 -2.90
C ARG A 260 23.49 -0.18 -4.23
N PHE A 261 22.53 0.14 -5.08
CA PHE A 261 22.37 -0.42 -6.43
C PHE A 261 22.03 0.69 -7.41
N GLY A 262 22.74 0.73 -8.53
CA GLY A 262 22.58 1.75 -9.56
C GLY A 262 23.69 1.60 -10.59
N ARG A 263 23.54 2.29 -11.72
CA ARG A 263 24.63 2.40 -12.70
C ARG A 263 25.50 3.59 -12.27
N PRO A 264 26.81 3.40 -12.09
CA PRO A 264 27.72 4.49 -11.73
C PRO A 264 27.83 5.54 -12.82
#